data_AF-A0A061NQ52-F1
#
_entry.id   AF-A0A061NQ52-F1
#
_cell.length_a   1.000
_cell.length_b   1.000
_cell.length_c   1.000
_cell.angle_alpha   90.00
_cell.angle_beta   90.00
_cell.angle_gamma   90.00
#
_symmetry.space_group_name_H-M   'P 1'
#
loop_
_entity.id
_entity.type
_entity.pdbx_description
1 polymer ?
#
loop_
_entity_poly.entity_id
_entity_poly.type
_entity_poly.pdbx_seq_one_letter_code
_entity_poly.pdbx_strand_id
1 'polypeptide(L)' 'MKSASITMLIGVGFATFDEMRQAFHPDRSGMWQDVLLDTIGVVIGLMIAIQFYRKRGGKR' A
#
# COMPACT_ATOMS: atom_id res chain seq x y z
N MET A 1 3.92 7.76 13.77
CA MET A 1 4.31 6.33 13.65
C MET A 1 3.12 5.41 13.72
N LYS A 2 2.21 5.52 14.72
CA LYS A 2 0.99 4.69 14.80
C LYS A 2 0.15 4.67 13.50
N SER A 3 0.02 5.81 12.82
CA SER A 3 -0.68 5.91 11.53
C SER A 3 0.00 5.14 10.39
N ALA A 4 1.33 5.12 10.35
CA ALA A 4 2.09 4.42 9.30
C ALA A 4 1.92 2.90 9.38
N SER A 5 1.94 2.33 10.58
CA SER A 5 1.73 0.89 10.79
C SER A 5 0.33 0.45 10.35
N ILE A 6 -0.69 1.26 10.67
CA ILE A 6 -2.07 1.00 10.24
C ILE A 6 -2.19 1.10 8.71
N THR A 7 -1.58 2.12 8.09
CA THR A 7 -1.54 2.25 6.62
C THR A 7 -0.91 1.03 5.95
N MET A 8 0.21 0.52 6.49
CA MET A 8 0.86 -0.68 5.95
C MET A 8 -0.02 -1.92 6.07
N LEU A 9 -0.64 -2.15 7.25
CA LEU A 9 -1.52 -3.29 7.46
C LEU A 9 -2.74 -3.26 6.52
N ILE A 10 -3.37 -2.10 6.38
CA ILE A 10 -4.53 -1.93 5.49
C ILE A 10 -4.08 -2.07 4.02
N GLY A 11 -2.99 -1.43 3.61
CA GLY A 11 -2.52 -1.46 2.23
C GLY A 11 -2.13 -2.87 1.76
N VAL A 12 -1.31 -3.57 2.55
CA VAL A 12 -0.91 -4.96 2.25
C VAL A 12 -2.10 -5.91 2.32
N GLY A 13 -2.97 -5.76 3.33
CA GLY A 13 -4.16 -6.57 3.46
C GLY A 13 -5.13 -6.39 2.29
N PHE A 14 -5.30 -5.16 1.81
CA PHE A 14 -6.13 -4.86 0.65
C PHE A 14 -5.54 -5.45 -0.64
N ALA A 15 -4.24 -5.27 -0.90
CA ALA A 15 -3.56 -5.85 -2.05
C ALA A 15 -3.65 -7.40 -2.06
N THR A 16 -3.48 -8.02 -0.89
CA THR A 16 -3.61 -9.47 -0.75
C THR A 16 -5.05 -9.93 -1.04
N PHE A 17 -6.05 -9.17 -0.57
CA PHE A 17 -7.46 -9.51 -0.80
C PHE A 17 -7.88 -9.30 -2.26
N ASP A 18 -7.34 -8.27 -2.92
CA ASP A 18 -7.58 -8.01 -4.34
C ASP A 18 -7.04 -9.15 -5.21
N GLU A 19 -5.79 -9.57 -4.98
CA GLU A 19 -5.18 -10.71 -5.68
C GLU A 19 -5.87 -12.04 -5.34
N MET A 20 -6.30 -12.23 -4.09
CA MET A 20 -7.09 -13.40 -3.70
C MET A 20 -8.43 -13.44 -4.45
N ARG A 21 -9.13 -12.30 -4.56
CA ARG A 21 -10.35 -12.20 -5.36
C ARG A 21 -10.07 -12.48 -6.83
N GLN A 22 -8.98 -11.93 -7.35
CA GLN A 22 -8.57 -12.08 -8.74
C GLN A 22 -8.21 -13.53 -9.08
N ALA A 23 -7.64 -14.28 -8.14
CA ALA A 23 -7.36 -15.71 -8.32
C ALA A 23 -8.62 -16.58 -8.55
N PHE A 24 -9.82 -16.07 -8.22
CA PHE A 24 -11.09 -16.74 -8.53
C PHE A 24 -11.70 -16.30 -9.88
N HIS A 25 -11.09 -15.34 -10.59
CA HIS A 25 -11.53 -14.95 -11.93
C HIS A 25 -10.92 -15.88 -12.99
N PRO A 26 -11.71 -16.38 -13.94
CA PRO A 26 -11.24 -17.38 -14.92
C PRO A 26 -10.16 -16.85 -15.89
N ASP A 27 -10.11 -15.52 -16.10
CA ASP A 27 -9.21 -14.88 -17.07
C ASP A 27 -7.93 -14.29 -16.44
N ARG A 28 -7.74 -14.43 -15.13
CA ARG A 28 -6.51 -13.99 -14.43
C ARG A 28 -6.12 -14.95 -13.32
N SER A 29 -4.85 -15.31 -13.27
CA SER A 29 -4.24 -15.93 -12.10
C SER A 29 -3.77 -14.85 -11.13
N GLY A 30 -4.07 -14.99 -9.84
CA GLY A 30 -3.47 -14.12 -8.83
C GLY A 30 -1.96 -14.30 -8.77
N MET A 31 -1.21 -13.19 -8.77
CA MET A 31 0.25 -13.18 -8.78
C MET A 31 0.79 -12.54 -7.50
N TRP A 32 1.67 -13.24 -6.79
CA TRP A 32 2.30 -12.67 -5.58
C TRP A 32 3.15 -11.45 -5.91
N GLN A 33 3.63 -11.33 -7.15
CA GLN A 33 4.35 -10.17 -7.67
C GLN A 33 3.48 -8.91 -7.67
N ASP A 34 2.17 -9.04 -7.89
CA ASP A 34 1.24 -7.90 -7.91
C ASP A 34 1.00 -7.40 -6.48
N VAL A 35 0.84 -8.31 -5.50
CA VAL A 35 0.82 -7.96 -4.07
C VAL A 35 2.09 -7.23 -3.65
N LEU A 36 3.26 -7.68 -4.13
CA LEU A 36 4.54 -7.03 -3.85
C LEU A 36 4.60 -5.63 -4.48
N LEU A 37 4.15 -5.48 -5.73
CA LEU A 37 4.13 -4.21 -6.45
C LEU A 37 3.24 -3.18 -5.74
N ASP A 38 2.04 -3.59 -5.34
CA ASP A 38 1.10 -2.74 -4.60
C ASP A 38 1.66 -2.34 -3.24
N THR A 39 2.31 -3.28 -2.55
CA THR A 39 2.99 -3.00 -1.27
C THR A 39 4.09 -1.96 -1.42
N ILE A 40 4.90 -2.06 -2.48
CA ILE A 40 5.93 -1.05 -2.81
C ILE A 40 5.27 0.31 -3.08
N GLY A 41 4.14 0.33 -3.80
CA GLY A 41 3.34 1.53 -4.02
C GLY A 41 2.88 2.20 -2.71
N VAL A 42 2.38 1.41 -1.76
CA VAL A 42 1.97 1.89 -0.42
C VAL A 42 3.17 2.50 0.33
N VAL A 43 4.33 1.85 0.30
CA VAL A 43 5.56 2.36 0.95
C VAL A 43 5.99 3.69 0.35
N ILE A 44 6.04 3.79 -0.99
CA ILE A 44 6.43 5.02 -1.68
C ILE A 44 5.44 6.16 -1.37
N GLY A 45 4.13 5.88 -1.45
CA GLY A 45 3.09 6.86 -1.13
C GLY A 45 3.19 7.37 0.31
N LEU A 46 3.46 6.47 1.26
CA LEU A 46 3.67 6.83 2.66
C LEU A 46 4.92 7.69 2.86
N MET A 47 6.04 7.38 2.19
CA MET A 47 7.26 8.19 2.23
C MET A 47 7.01 9.61 1.69
N ILE A 48 6.31 9.72 0.55
CA ILE A 48 5.94 11.01 -0.04
C ILE A 48 5.05 11.80 0.92
N ALA A 49 4.01 11.18 1.47
CA ALA A 49 3.11 11.80 2.43
C ALA A 49 3.87 12.35 3.63
N ILE A 50 4.73 11.54 4.27
CA ILE A 50 5.55 11.97 5.42
C ILE A 50 6.41 13.18 5.06
N GLN A 51 7.07 13.18 3.90
CA GLN A 51 7.90 14.29 3.47
C GLN A 51 7.09 15.58 3.23
N PHE A 52 5.90 15.46 2.64
CA PHE A 52 4.99 16.60 2.45
C PHE A 52 4.47 17.18 3.77
N TYR A 53 4.02 16.33 4.68
CA TYR A 53 3.52 16.78 5.99
C TYR A 53 4.63 17.36 6.86
N ARG A 54 5.86 16.82 6.78
CA ARG A 54 7.03 17.38 7.46
C ARG A 54 7.37 18.80 6.97
N LYS A 55 7.32 19.03 5.65
CA LYS A 55 7.54 20.37 5.06
C LYS A 55 6.44 21.38 5.42
N ARG A 56 5.19 20.95 5.63
CA ARG A 56 4.09 21.83 6.07
C ARG A 56 4.11 22.12 7.57
N GLY A 57 4.54 21.17 8.40
CA GLY A 57 4.65 21.35 9.85
C GLY A 57 5.80 22.26 10.30
N GLY A 58 6.88 22.34 9.53
CA GLY A 58 8.02 23.23 9.81
C GLY A 58 7.89 24.66 9.25
N LYS A 59 6.71 25.03 8.73
CA LYS A 59 6.39 26.37 8.20
C LYS A 59 5.36 27.12 9.07
N ARG A 60 5.18 26.68 10.32
CA ARG A 60 4.46 27.42 11.36
C ARG A 60 5.47 28.05 12.31
#